data_AF-A0A7V3UX75-F1
#
_entry.id   AF-A0A7V3UX75-F1
#
_cell.length_a   1.000
_cell.length_b   1.000
_cell.length_c   1.000
_cell.angle_alpha   90.00
_cell.angle_beta   90.00
_cell.angle_gamma   90.00
#
_symmetry.space_group_name_H-M   'P 1'
#
loop_
_entity.id
_entity.type
_entity.pdbx_description
1 polymer ?
#
loop_
_entity_poly.entity_id
_entity_poly.type
_entity_poly.pdbx_seq_one_letter_code
_entity_poly.pdbx_strand_id
1 'polypeptide(L)'
;MCQSPLVLVRQMLTALAALESEGLSRTEALACIGLVSVPPEQQASGPYRHLMLMFRRPQKAERWRDLAKMAVASNLVPVFFPGCYEPEPLNLLRDANLSLAEFVRVANEEWLAGGRGLNFMPCPDDRPFVVDLTWGVPGPLKSFMGGMAALLLFIVALAPGAVPGICRPGRRVAWLVYFVALGVAFMLVELALIQTFALYLGYPVLSLATLVFGILLGAGAGSRLSQGIDEKRVVLAVGCVVGALAALSVLLLAVAPALFAATLSWDVRLRSLVTLAAVVPLGMLMGVPFPSGIRAVVGEVGPAAVPWLWAVNGVASVVGSSAAMAIAKLAGFRCTVAVGLAVYLLAAAILALARSRGRAGGE
;
A
#
# COMPACT_ATOMS: atom_id res chain seq x y z
N MET A 1 8.64 -20.63 -4.09
CA MET A 1 7.69 -21.74 -4.28
C MET A 1 6.28 -21.18 -4.29
N CYS A 2 5.35 -21.78 -5.04
CA CYS A 2 3.95 -21.34 -5.06
C CYS A 2 2.97 -22.50 -5.37
N GLN A 3 1.69 -22.24 -5.14
CA GLN A 3 0.58 -23.21 -5.34
C GLN A 3 -0.02 -23.16 -6.74
N SER A 4 0.17 -22.05 -7.46
CA SER A 4 -0.45 -21.79 -8.77
C SER A 4 0.61 -21.62 -9.84
N PRO A 5 0.43 -22.22 -11.04
CA PRO A 5 1.36 -22.06 -12.14
C PRO A 5 1.40 -20.62 -12.66
N LEU A 6 0.27 -19.90 -12.63
CA LEU A 6 0.25 -18.49 -13.06
C LEU A 6 0.97 -17.56 -12.08
N VAL A 7 0.93 -17.88 -10.78
CA VAL A 7 1.73 -17.18 -9.78
C VAL A 7 3.22 -17.47 -9.99
N LEU A 8 3.58 -18.69 -10.43
CA LEU A 8 4.96 -19.02 -10.79
C LEU A 8 5.45 -18.16 -11.97
N VAL A 9 4.63 -18.03 -13.02
CA VAL A 9 4.95 -17.17 -14.17
C VAL A 9 5.09 -15.72 -13.73
N ARG A 10 4.20 -15.21 -12.87
CA ARG A 10 4.34 -13.86 -12.32
C ARG A 10 5.65 -13.67 -11.54
N GLN A 11 6.04 -14.67 -10.72
CA GLN A 11 7.32 -14.65 -10.02
C GLN A 11 8.50 -14.62 -11.00
N MET A 12 8.45 -15.42 -12.07
CA MET A 12 9.44 -15.41 -13.14
C MET A 12 9.53 -14.04 -13.81
N LEU A 13 8.41 -13.43 -14.22
CA LEU A 13 8.41 -12.11 -14.86
C LEU A 13 8.88 -11.01 -13.90
N THR A 14 8.56 -11.12 -12.62
CA THR A 14 9.05 -10.19 -11.59
C THR A 14 10.57 -10.31 -11.42
N ALA A 15 11.10 -11.54 -11.35
CA ALA A 15 12.54 -11.78 -11.27
C ALA A 15 13.27 -11.32 -12.55
N LEU A 16 12.66 -11.54 -13.71
CA LEU A 16 13.17 -11.09 -15.01
C LEU A 16 13.31 -9.56 -15.03
N ALA A 17 12.24 -8.84 -14.69
CA ALA A 17 12.24 -7.38 -14.63
C ALA A 17 13.25 -6.83 -13.62
N ALA A 18 13.42 -7.50 -12.47
CA ALA A 18 14.43 -7.13 -11.49
C ALA A 18 15.86 -7.27 -12.03
N LEU A 19 16.18 -8.39 -12.68
CA LEU A 19 17.49 -8.61 -13.31
C LEU A 19 17.76 -7.63 -14.47
N GLU A 20 16.75 -7.32 -15.28
CA GLU A 20 16.85 -6.29 -16.32
C GLU A 20 17.15 -4.91 -15.71
N SER A 21 16.57 -4.58 -14.55
CA SER A 21 16.85 -3.32 -13.84
C SER A 21 18.26 -3.26 -13.23
N GLU A 22 18.89 -4.42 -12.99
CA GLU A 22 20.31 -4.52 -12.60
C GLU A 22 21.27 -4.44 -13.81
N GLY A 23 20.73 -4.31 -15.03
CA GLY A 23 21.51 -4.10 -16.25
C GLY A 23 21.79 -5.35 -17.09
N LEU A 24 21.19 -6.49 -16.77
CA LEU A 24 21.29 -7.70 -17.60
C LEU A 24 20.38 -7.57 -18.83
N SER A 25 20.83 -8.07 -19.98
CA SER A 25 19.93 -8.23 -21.14
C SER A 25 18.84 -9.28 -20.84
N ARG A 26 17.70 -9.21 -21.54
CA ARG A 26 16.60 -10.16 -21.33
C ARG A 26 17.03 -11.63 -21.46
N THR A 27 17.90 -11.92 -22.42
CA THR A 27 18.42 -13.29 -22.63
C THR A 27 19.32 -13.75 -21.49
N GLU A 28 20.18 -12.87 -20.97
CA GLU A 28 21.02 -13.18 -19.80
C GLU A 28 20.19 -13.33 -18.53
N ALA A 29 19.18 -12.49 -18.35
CA ALA A 29 18.25 -12.56 -17.23
C ALA A 29 17.42 -13.85 -17.26
N LEU A 30 16.91 -14.27 -18.43
CA LEU A 30 16.27 -15.59 -18.60
C LEU A 30 17.22 -16.74 -18.28
N ALA A 31 18.49 -16.64 -18.68
CA ALA A 31 19.50 -17.66 -18.39
C ALA A 31 19.81 -17.81 -16.88
N CYS A 32 19.29 -16.92 -16.03
CA CYS A 32 19.38 -17.00 -14.57
C CYS A 32 18.20 -17.74 -13.91
N ILE A 33 17.11 -17.99 -14.64
CA ILE A 33 15.83 -18.45 -14.08
C ILE A 33 15.46 -19.82 -14.66
N GLY A 34 15.06 -20.76 -13.78
CA GLY A 34 14.53 -22.06 -14.18
C GLY A 34 13.30 -22.42 -13.36
N LEU A 35 12.33 -23.11 -13.95
CA LEU A 35 11.05 -23.44 -13.35
C LEU A 35 10.82 -24.95 -13.32
N VAL A 36 10.35 -25.44 -12.18
CA VAL A 36 10.05 -26.85 -11.93
C VAL A 36 8.73 -26.97 -11.19
N SER A 37 7.98 -28.04 -11.45
CA SER A 37 6.73 -28.35 -10.78
C SER A 37 6.74 -29.78 -10.25
N VAL A 38 5.93 -30.07 -9.24
CA VAL A 38 5.53 -31.44 -8.93
C VAL A 38 4.55 -31.95 -10.00
N PRO A 39 4.51 -33.27 -10.26
CA PRO A 39 3.53 -33.88 -11.16
C PRO A 39 2.09 -33.60 -10.71
N PRO A 40 1.11 -33.56 -11.62
CA PRO A 40 -0.30 -33.31 -11.30
C PRO A 40 -0.84 -34.20 -10.16
N GLU A 41 -0.45 -35.48 -10.18
CA GLU A 41 -0.84 -36.49 -9.18
C GLU A 41 -0.39 -36.13 -7.76
N GLN A 42 0.73 -35.41 -7.63
CA GLN A 42 1.30 -35.01 -6.35
C GLN A 42 0.86 -33.62 -5.91
N GLN A 43 0.13 -32.86 -6.72
CA GLN A 43 -0.30 -31.50 -6.34
C GLN A 43 -1.25 -31.50 -5.13
N ALA A 44 -1.96 -32.60 -4.86
CA ALA A 44 -2.82 -32.76 -3.69
C ALA A 44 -2.04 -32.91 -2.37
N SER A 45 -0.74 -33.27 -2.43
CA SER A 45 0.08 -33.59 -1.25
C SER A 45 0.47 -32.38 -0.40
N GLY A 46 0.43 -31.16 -0.97
CA GLY A 46 0.79 -29.97 -0.22
C GLY A 46 0.76 -28.66 -1.02
N PRO A 47 1.04 -27.53 -0.34
CA PRO A 47 1.02 -26.21 -0.94
C PRO A 47 2.26 -25.89 -1.79
N TYR A 48 3.35 -26.66 -1.66
CA TYR A 48 4.62 -26.41 -2.34
C TYR A 48 4.69 -27.14 -3.68
N ARG A 49 3.93 -26.64 -4.67
CA ARG A 49 3.74 -27.33 -5.96
C ARG A 49 4.74 -26.92 -7.02
N HIS A 50 5.12 -25.65 -7.03
CA HIS A 50 6.00 -25.10 -8.04
C HIS A 50 7.21 -24.44 -7.40
N LEU A 51 8.37 -24.60 -8.04
CA LEU A 51 9.65 -24.08 -7.62
C LEU A 51 10.27 -23.25 -8.74
N MET A 52 10.73 -22.04 -8.38
CA MET A 52 11.58 -21.21 -9.21
C MET A 52 13.01 -21.29 -8.69
N LEU A 53 13.92 -21.71 -9.55
CA LEU A 53 15.37 -21.64 -9.35
C LEU A 53 15.85 -20.30 -9.88
N MET A 54 16.62 -19.57 -9.07
CA MET A 54 17.18 -18.28 -9.45
C MET A 54 18.67 -18.23 -9.10
N PHE A 55 19.48 -17.83 -10.07
CA PHE A 55 20.91 -17.65 -9.91
C PHE A 55 21.29 -16.17 -10.08
N ARG A 56 22.35 -15.74 -9.41
CA ARG A 56 22.85 -14.35 -9.52
C ARG A 56 23.55 -14.07 -10.86
N ARG A 57 23.95 -15.10 -11.60
CA ARG A 57 24.66 -14.99 -12.88
C ARG A 57 24.01 -15.92 -13.90
N PRO A 58 24.06 -15.57 -15.20
CA PRO A 58 23.53 -16.42 -16.26
C PRO A 58 24.23 -17.78 -16.24
N GLN A 59 23.45 -18.84 -16.33
CA GLN A 59 23.95 -20.21 -16.36
C GLN A 59 24.04 -20.72 -17.79
N LYS A 60 25.05 -21.56 -18.06
CA LYS A 60 25.21 -22.24 -19.35
C LYS A 60 24.09 -23.27 -19.54
N ALA A 61 23.71 -23.50 -20.80
CA ALA A 61 22.70 -24.50 -21.16
C ALA A 61 23.03 -25.92 -20.65
N GLU A 62 24.31 -26.29 -20.57
CA GLU A 62 24.76 -27.58 -20.02
C GLU A 62 24.30 -27.77 -18.57
N ARG A 63 24.47 -26.74 -17.72
CA ARG A 63 24.05 -26.80 -16.32
C ARG A 63 22.53 -26.93 -16.20
N TRP A 64 21.79 -26.22 -17.04
CA TRP A 64 20.33 -26.35 -17.09
C TRP A 64 19.88 -27.74 -17.53
N ARG A 65 20.60 -28.36 -18.47
CA ARG A 65 20.36 -29.73 -18.90
C ARG A 65 20.59 -30.73 -17.77
N ASP A 66 21.64 -30.56 -16.98
CA ASP A 66 21.91 -31.41 -15.83
C ASP A 66 20.86 -31.24 -14.73
N LEU A 67 20.44 -29.99 -14.46
CA LEU A 67 19.33 -29.71 -13.55
C LEU A 67 18.00 -30.31 -14.03
N ALA A 68 17.72 -30.28 -15.33
CA ALA A 68 16.52 -30.89 -15.90
C ALA A 68 16.54 -32.42 -15.73
N LYS A 69 17.69 -33.08 -15.97
CA LYS A 69 17.86 -34.51 -15.72
C LYS A 69 17.65 -34.86 -14.25
N MET A 70 18.21 -34.08 -13.32
CA MET A 70 18.00 -34.27 -11.89
C MET A 70 16.55 -34.07 -11.47
N ALA A 71 15.85 -33.08 -12.05
CA ALA A 71 14.43 -32.85 -11.81
C ALA A 71 13.60 -34.08 -12.21
N VAL A 72 13.80 -34.61 -13.43
CA VAL A 72 13.11 -35.82 -13.89
C VAL A 72 13.45 -37.04 -13.03
N ALA A 73 14.72 -37.24 -12.70
CA ALA A 73 15.17 -38.32 -11.82
C ALA A 73 14.54 -38.25 -10.41
N SER A 74 14.19 -37.04 -9.96
CA SER A 74 13.52 -36.79 -8.68
C SER A 74 11.99 -36.79 -8.79
N ASN A 75 11.43 -37.27 -9.90
CA ASN A 75 10.00 -37.25 -10.22
C ASN A 75 9.38 -35.83 -10.21
N LEU A 76 10.13 -34.83 -10.65
CA LEU A 76 9.66 -33.47 -10.88
C LEU A 76 9.48 -33.19 -12.38
N VAL A 77 8.58 -32.27 -12.70
CA VAL A 77 8.24 -31.86 -14.06
C VAL A 77 8.94 -30.55 -14.40
N PRO A 78 9.87 -30.54 -15.38
CA PRO A 78 10.43 -29.31 -15.93
C PRO A 78 9.34 -28.42 -16.54
N VAL A 79 9.31 -27.14 -16.15
CA VAL A 79 8.37 -26.14 -16.71
C VAL A 79 9.09 -25.20 -17.67
N PHE A 80 10.28 -24.73 -17.28
CA PHE A 80 11.10 -23.85 -18.11
C PHE A 80 12.57 -24.02 -17.74
N PHE A 81 13.42 -24.34 -18.71
CA PHE A 81 14.87 -24.46 -18.57
C PHE A 81 15.56 -23.79 -19.77
N PRO A 82 16.30 -22.69 -19.53
CA PRO A 82 16.94 -21.93 -20.59
C PRO A 82 17.83 -22.78 -21.51
N GLY A 83 17.53 -22.75 -22.82
CA GLY A 83 18.26 -23.46 -23.87
C GLY A 83 18.05 -24.98 -23.89
N CYS A 84 17.10 -25.50 -23.09
CA CYS A 84 16.81 -26.93 -22.99
C CYS A 84 15.33 -27.24 -23.19
N TYR A 85 14.45 -26.59 -22.42
CA TYR A 85 13.01 -26.82 -22.46
C TYR A 85 12.28 -25.49 -22.25
N GLU A 86 11.79 -24.92 -23.35
CA GLU A 86 11.12 -23.61 -23.36
C GLU A 86 9.81 -23.75 -24.16
N PRO A 87 8.73 -24.19 -23.52
CA PRO A 87 7.45 -24.37 -24.21
C PRO A 87 6.85 -23.02 -24.62
N GLU A 88 6.03 -23.00 -25.67
CA GLU A 88 5.19 -21.85 -25.99
C GLU A 88 4.17 -21.59 -24.87
N PRO A 89 3.86 -20.32 -24.55
CA PRO A 89 4.43 -19.06 -25.04
C PRO A 89 5.73 -18.61 -24.35
N LEU A 90 6.27 -19.36 -23.36
CA LEU A 90 7.43 -18.92 -22.56
C LEU A 90 8.70 -18.69 -23.39
N ASN A 91 8.88 -19.42 -24.50
CA ASN A 91 9.95 -19.18 -25.47
C ASN A 91 9.91 -17.76 -26.07
N LEU A 92 8.73 -17.14 -26.21
CA LEU A 92 8.54 -15.79 -26.75
C LEU A 92 9.23 -14.72 -25.90
N LEU A 93 9.47 -15.00 -24.61
CA LEU A 93 10.23 -14.11 -23.74
C LEU A 93 11.67 -13.88 -24.21
N ARG A 94 12.22 -14.72 -25.11
CA ARG A 94 13.54 -14.47 -25.70
C ARG A 94 13.56 -13.27 -26.64
N ASP A 95 12.42 -12.93 -27.23
CA ASP A 95 12.33 -11.79 -28.12
C ASP A 95 12.43 -10.50 -27.30
N ALA A 96 13.51 -9.75 -27.51
CA ALA A 96 13.74 -8.47 -26.86
C ALA A 96 12.77 -7.39 -27.34
N ASN A 97 12.20 -7.53 -28.55
CA ASN A 97 11.25 -6.58 -29.11
C ASN A 97 9.82 -6.78 -28.55
N LEU A 98 9.52 -7.96 -28.01
CA LEU A 98 8.22 -8.25 -27.43
C LEU A 98 8.10 -7.57 -26.06
N SER A 99 7.14 -6.67 -25.88
CA SER A 99 6.92 -6.09 -24.54
C SER A 99 6.37 -7.15 -23.57
N LEU A 100 6.66 -7.02 -22.27
CA LEU A 100 6.08 -7.94 -21.28
C LEU A 100 4.54 -7.88 -21.25
N ALA A 101 3.95 -6.73 -21.57
CA ALA A 101 2.51 -6.59 -21.70
C ALA A 101 1.96 -7.37 -22.91
N GLU A 102 2.66 -7.33 -24.04
CA GLU A 102 2.35 -8.13 -25.24
C GLU A 102 2.44 -9.62 -24.94
N PHE A 103 3.51 -10.05 -24.26
CA PHE A 103 3.66 -11.43 -23.79
C PHE A 103 2.48 -11.87 -22.92
N VAL A 104 2.11 -11.05 -21.91
CA VAL A 104 0.98 -11.36 -21.03
C VAL A 104 -0.33 -11.45 -21.81
N ARG A 105 -0.53 -10.61 -22.84
CA ARG A 105 -1.70 -10.69 -23.72
C ARG A 105 -1.75 -12.02 -24.47
N VAL A 106 -0.66 -12.39 -25.15
CA VAL A 106 -0.56 -13.65 -25.92
C VAL A 106 -0.73 -14.85 -25.00
N ALA A 107 -0.06 -14.87 -23.84
CA ALA A 107 -0.16 -15.96 -22.88
C ALA A 107 -1.57 -16.11 -22.28
N ASN A 108 -2.32 -15.00 -22.11
CA ASN A 108 -3.73 -15.07 -21.72
C ASN A 108 -4.61 -15.70 -22.82
N GLU A 109 -4.36 -15.35 -24.09
CA GLU A 109 -5.11 -15.92 -25.23
C GLU A 109 -4.87 -17.43 -25.34
N GLU A 110 -3.61 -17.86 -25.20
CA GLU A 110 -3.21 -19.26 -25.35
C GLU A 110 -3.60 -20.13 -24.15
N TRP A 111 -3.33 -19.69 -22.92
CA TRP A 111 -3.55 -20.52 -21.73
C TRP A 111 -4.97 -20.44 -21.14
N LEU A 112 -5.71 -19.35 -21.38
CA LEU A 112 -7.01 -19.10 -20.74
C LEU A 112 -8.19 -19.01 -21.72
N ALA A 113 -7.99 -19.36 -22.99
CA ALA A 113 -9.03 -19.56 -24.00
C ALA A 113 -10.12 -18.46 -24.05
N GLY A 114 -9.71 -17.19 -24.02
CA GLY A 114 -10.63 -16.05 -24.18
C GLY A 114 -11.46 -15.64 -22.94
N GLY A 115 -11.14 -16.16 -21.75
CA GLY A 115 -11.73 -15.68 -20.49
C GLY A 115 -11.35 -14.23 -20.14
N ARG A 116 -11.84 -13.71 -18.99
CA ARG A 116 -11.29 -12.45 -18.42
C ARG A 116 -9.80 -12.67 -18.15
N GLY A 117 -8.94 -12.12 -19.00
CA GLY A 117 -7.49 -12.27 -18.89
C GLY A 117 -6.98 -11.94 -17.48
N LEU A 118 -5.97 -12.68 -17.04
CA LEU A 118 -5.33 -12.54 -15.75
C LEU A 118 -4.09 -11.67 -15.84
N ASN A 119 -3.82 -10.92 -14.79
CA ASN A 119 -2.67 -10.06 -14.64
C ASN A 119 -1.54 -10.80 -13.93
N PHE A 120 -0.61 -11.36 -14.69
CA PHE A 120 0.65 -11.90 -14.19
C PHE A 120 1.85 -11.00 -14.51
N MET A 121 1.64 -9.70 -14.74
CA MET A 121 2.71 -8.72 -14.93
C MET A 121 3.67 -8.65 -13.71
N PRO A 122 4.92 -8.18 -13.94
CA PRO A 122 5.88 -7.96 -12.87
C PRO A 122 5.32 -7.16 -11.68
N CYS A 123 5.67 -7.63 -10.49
CA CYS A 123 5.19 -7.14 -9.21
C CYS A 123 6.33 -6.43 -8.44
N PRO A 124 6.58 -5.12 -8.67
CA PRO A 124 7.61 -4.39 -7.93
C PRO A 124 7.22 -4.22 -6.46
N ASP A 125 8.23 -3.90 -5.64
CA ASP A 125 8.10 -3.74 -4.18
C ASP A 125 7.09 -2.66 -3.76
N ASP A 126 6.84 -1.66 -4.61
CA ASP A 126 5.85 -0.61 -4.35
C ASP A 126 4.40 -1.13 -4.47
N ARG A 127 4.17 -2.26 -5.14
CA ARG A 127 2.84 -2.91 -5.29
C ARG A 127 2.95 -4.44 -5.18
N PRO A 128 3.28 -5.00 -4.00
CA PRO A 128 3.65 -6.41 -3.80
C PRO A 128 2.44 -7.37 -3.74
N PHE A 129 1.50 -7.26 -4.67
CA PHE A 129 0.28 -8.09 -4.76
C PHE A 129 0.49 -9.36 -5.59
N VAL A 130 1.48 -10.19 -5.21
CA VAL A 130 1.96 -11.33 -6.03
C VAL A 130 0.89 -12.40 -6.31
N VAL A 131 0.02 -12.67 -5.33
CA VAL A 131 -1.00 -13.73 -5.44
C VAL A 131 -2.24 -13.26 -6.22
N ASP A 132 -2.53 -11.97 -6.20
CA ASP A 132 -3.75 -11.42 -6.79
C ASP A 132 -3.53 -11.11 -8.28
N LEU A 133 -4.06 -11.98 -9.13
CA LEU A 133 -3.94 -11.89 -10.59
C LEU A 133 -5.07 -11.08 -11.25
N THR A 134 -5.87 -10.32 -10.49
CA THR A 134 -6.92 -9.49 -11.09
C THR A 134 -6.38 -8.12 -11.51
N TRP A 135 -6.72 -7.66 -12.72
CA TRP A 135 -6.26 -6.38 -13.27
C TRP A 135 -6.70 -5.16 -12.45
N GLY A 136 -7.87 -5.22 -11.82
CA GLY A 136 -8.43 -4.13 -11.02
C GLY A 136 -8.69 -4.56 -9.58
N VAL A 137 -9.40 -3.74 -8.81
CA VAL A 137 -9.76 -4.09 -7.42
C VAL A 137 -10.62 -5.36 -7.38
N PRO A 138 -10.33 -6.34 -6.49
CA PRO A 138 -11.13 -7.56 -6.37
C PRO A 138 -12.59 -7.26 -6.04
N GLY A 139 -13.51 -8.10 -6.54
CA GLY A 139 -14.95 -7.97 -6.30
C GLY A 139 -15.33 -7.82 -4.82
N PRO A 140 -14.83 -8.69 -3.91
CA PRO A 140 -15.11 -8.57 -2.48
C PRO A 140 -14.70 -7.22 -1.88
N LEU A 141 -13.53 -6.69 -2.28
CA LEU A 141 -13.05 -5.39 -1.82
C LEU A 141 -13.91 -4.25 -2.36
N LYS A 142 -14.35 -4.30 -3.63
CA LYS A 142 -15.29 -3.32 -4.20
C LYS A 142 -16.61 -3.29 -3.42
N SER A 143 -17.19 -4.45 -3.14
CA SER A 143 -18.45 -4.56 -2.37
C SER A 143 -18.28 -4.02 -0.95
N PHE A 144 -17.16 -4.34 -0.29
CA PHE A 144 -16.85 -3.82 1.04
C PHE A 144 -16.72 -2.30 1.05
N MET A 145 -15.99 -1.72 0.09
CA MET A 145 -15.85 -0.26 -0.07
C MET A 145 -17.21 0.40 -0.29
N GLY A 146 -18.06 -0.16 -1.16
CA GLY A 146 -19.41 0.35 -1.40
C GLY A 146 -20.28 0.33 -0.15
N GLY A 147 -20.26 -0.78 0.60
CA GLY A 147 -20.99 -0.90 1.86
C GLY A 147 -20.53 0.11 2.93
N MET A 148 -19.21 0.29 3.07
CA MET A 148 -18.66 1.23 4.05
C MET A 148 -18.89 2.69 3.66
N ALA A 149 -18.84 3.02 2.36
CA ALA A 149 -19.21 4.34 1.86
C ALA A 149 -20.69 4.64 2.09
N ALA A 150 -21.58 3.67 1.87
CA ALA A 150 -23.01 3.81 2.18
C ALA A 150 -23.24 4.04 3.68
N LEU A 151 -22.55 3.30 4.55
CA LEU A 151 -22.61 3.51 6.00
C LEU A 151 -22.11 4.91 6.41
N LEU A 152 -21.01 5.38 5.81
CA LEU A 152 -20.49 6.72 6.06
C LEU A 152 -21.52 7.79 5.67
N LEU A 153 -22.12 7.67 4.48
CA LEU A 153 -23.17 8.59 4.01
C LEU A 153 -24.39 8.56 4.93
N PHE A 154 -24.79 7.38 5.41
CA PHE A 154 -25.88 7.23 6.37
C PHE A 154 -25.60 7.96 7.68
N ILE A 155 -24.41 7.78 8.28
CA ILE A 155 -24.04 8.46 9.53
C ILE A 155 -23.94 9.97 9.35
N VAL A 156 -23.36 10.43 8.24
CA VAL A 156 -23.28 11.85 7.90
C VAL A 156 -24.69 12.44 7.72
N ALA A 157 -25.64 11.69 7.15
CA ALA A 157 -27.03 12.10 6.99
C ALA A 157 -27.80 12.19 8.33
N LEU A 158 -27.42 11.41 9.35
CA LEU A 158 -28.02 11.45 10.69
C LEU A 158 -27.48 12.59 11.57
N ALA A 159 -26.26 13.07 11.30
CA ALA A 159 -25.61 14.12 12.08
C ALA A 159 -26.46 15.40 12.33
N PRO A 160 -27.29 15.89 11.38
CA PRO A 160 -28.11 17.09 11.60
C PRO A 160 -29.19 16.94 12.69
N GLY A 161 -29.72 15.72 12.89
CA GLY A 161 -30.80 15.46 13.85
C GLY A 161 -30.31 15.20 15.27
N ALA A 162 -29.03 14.87 15.44
CA ALA A 162 -28.49 14.42 16.72
C ALA A 162 -27.49 15.38 17.37
N VAL A 163 -27.08 16.46 16.67
CA VAL A 163 -26.29 17.56 17.25
C VAL A 163 -27.10 18.86 17.17
N PRO A 164 -27.95 19.15 18.18
CA PRO A 164 -28.57 20.46 18.30
C PRO A 164 -27.46 21.51 18.55
N GLY A 165 -27.43 22.58 17.75
CA GLY A 165 -26.53 23.72 17.98
C GLY A 165 -25.54 24.08 16.86
N ILE A 166 -25.39 23.29 15.79
CA ILE A 166 -24.53 23.72 14.68
C ILE A 166 -25.29 24.75 13.79
N CYS A 167 -25.64 25.94 14.25
CA CYS A 167 -26.69 26.77 13.65
C CYS A 167 -26.53 27.28 12.19
N ARG A 168 -25.55 26.82 11.39
CA ARG A 168 -25.45 27.10 9.95
C ARG A 168 -25.10 25.86 9.11
N PRO A 169 -25.89 25.49 8.08
CA PRO A 169 -25.67 24.29 7.28
C PRO A 169 -24.32 24.26 6.55
N GLY A 170 -23.80 25.41 6.08
CA GLY A 170 -22.49 25.47 5.41
C GLY A 170 -21.29 25.20 6.32
N ARG A 171 -21.34 25.59 7.60
CA ARG A 171 -20.26 25.32 8.58
C ARG A 171 -20.33 23.91 9.15
N ARG A 172 -21.54 23.32 9.28
CA ARG A 172 -21.75 21.89 9.60
C ARG A 172 -20.95 21.00 8.65
N VAL A 173 -21.18 21.22 7.35
CA VAL A 173 -20.60 20.39 6.29
C VAL A 173 -19.09 20.53 6.28
N ALA A 174 -18.54 21.74 6.48
CA ALA A 174 -17.09 21.94 6.53
C ALA A 174 -16.43 21.11 7.65
N TRP A 175 -17.00 21.11 8.87
CA TRP A 175 -16.46 20.30 9.96
C TRP A 175 -16.61 18.80 9.71
N LEU A 176 -17.75 18.34 9.20
CA LEU A 176 -17.93 16.93 8.85
C LEU A 176 -16.91 16.48 7.79
N VAL A 177 -16.75 17.23 6.71
CA VAL A 177 -15.78 16.91 5.65
C VAL A 177 -14.36 16.96 6.19
N TYR A 178 -14.03 17.90 7.09
CA TYR A 178 -12.73 17.95 7.76
C TYR A 178 -12.42 16.65 8.52
N PHE A 179 -13.33 16.17 9.37
CA PHE A 179 -13.10 14.95 10.16
C PHE A 179 -13.13 13.66 9.33
N VAL A 180 -13.94 13.62 8.26
CA VAL A 180 -13.88 12.55 7.26
C VAL A 180 -12.51 12.54 6.57
N ALA A 181 -12.06 13.70 6.09
CA ALA A 181 -10.77 13.83 5.41
C ALA A 181 -9.61 13.42 6.32
N LEU A 182 -9.63 13.81 7.60
CA LEU A 182 -8.61 13.38 8.56
C LEU A 182 -8.57 11.85 8.74
N GLY A 183 -9.73 11.19 8.90
CA GLY A 183 -9.79 9.73 9.07
C GLY A 183 -9.28 8.99 7.84
N VAL A 184 -9.72 9.41 6.66
CA VAL A 184 -9.25 8.85 5.39
C VAL A 184 -7.75 9.07 5.20
N ALA A 185 -7.27 10.30 5.40
CA ALA A 185 -5.87 10.65 5.20
C ALA A 185 -4.93 9.91 6.16
N PHE A 186 -5.33 9.79 7.43
CA PHE A 186 -4.56 9.05 8.44
C PHE A 186 -4.35 7.61 8.00
N MET A 187 -5.44 6.92 7.63
CA MET A 187 -5.37 5.51 7.24
C MET A 187 -4.62 5.29 5.91
N LEU A 188 -4.75 6.19 4.94
CA LEU A 188 -3.98 6.12 3.68
C LEU A 188 -2.48 6.15 3.95
N VAL A 189 -2.00 7.10 4.76
CA VAL A 189 -0.58 7.23 5.08
C VAL A 189 -0.12 6.08 5.97
N GLU A 190 -0.86 5.76 7.04
CA GLU A 190 -0.52 4.71 7.99
C GLU A 190 -0.39 3.34 7.31
N LEU A 191 -1.40 2.91 6.54
CA LEU A 191 -1.38 1.60 5.90
C LEU A 191 -0.29 1.48 4.84
N ALA A 192 -0.05 2.53 4.06
CA ALA A 192 1.02 2.50 3.07
C ALA A 192 2.40 2.37 3.74
N LEU A 193 2.62 3.04 4.87
CA LEU A 193 3.85 2.89 5.67
C LEU A 193 3.95 1.48 6.27
N ILE A 194 2.87 0.96 6.88
CA ILE A 194 2.82 -0.41 7.41
C ILE A 194 3.28 -1.42 6.36
N GLN A 195 2.75 -1.33 5.13
CA GLN A 195 3.10 -2.27 4.07
C GLN A 195 4.52 -2.05 3.52
N THR A 196 4.96 -0.79 3.40
CA THR A 196 6.33 -0.47 2.96
C THR A 196 7.37 -1.05 3.93
N PHE A 197 7.18 -0.85 5.23
CA PHE A 197 8.09 -1.37 6.25
C PHE A 197 7.86 -2.86 6.56
N ALA A 198 6.73 -3.46 6.13
CA ALA A 198 6.53 -4.90 6.24
C ALA A 198 7.54 -5.69 5.40
N LEU A 199 7.87 -5.18 4.20
CA LEU A 199 8.95 -5.73 3.36
C LEU A 199 10.32 -5.55 4.05
N TYR A 200 10.55 -4.41 4.71
CA TYR A 200 11.79 -4.13 5.42
C TYR A 200 11.96 -4.85 6.74
N LEU A 201 10.90 -5.27 7.45
CA LEU A 201 11.00 -6.06 8.69
C LEU A 201 10.90 -7.57 8.42
N GLY A 202 10.25 -7.97 7.32
CA GLY A 202 10.13 -9.37 6.90
C GLY A 202 9.11 -10.19 7.69
N TYR A 203 8.50 -9.62 8.73
CA TYR A 203 7.54 -10.29 9.62
C TYR A 203 6.24 -9.47 9.68
N PRO A 204 5.13 -9.94 9.09
CA PRO A 204 3.89 -9.15 9.02
C PRO A 204 3.36 -8.70 10.38
N VAL A 205 3.36 -9.60 11.37
CA VAL A 205 2.84 -9.31 12.73
C VAL A 205 3.72 -8.29 13.45
N LEU A 206 5.04 -8.46 13.39
CA LEU A 206 5.99 -7.53 14.01
C LEU A 206 5.91 -6.14 13.37
N SER A 207 5.76 -6.10 12.05
CA SER A 207 5.66 -4.85 11.30
C SER A 207 4.41 -4.08 11.71
N LEU A 208 3.26 -4.76 11.72
CA LEU A 208 2.02 -4.16 12.20
C LEU A 208 2.17 -3.64 13.63
N ALA A 209 2.66 -4.46 14.56
CA ALA A 209 2.83 -4.07 15.96
C ALA A 209 3.78 -2.87 16.13
N THR A 210 4.94 -2.89 15.47
CA THR A 210 5.96 -1.84 15.59
C THR A 210 5.47 -0.52 15.00
N LEU A 211 4.87 -0.55 13.81
CA LEU A 211 4.42 0.67 13.14
C LEU A 211 3.19 1.26 13.80
N VAL A 212 2.18 0.45 14.15
CA VAL A 212 1.00 0.94 14.87
C VAL A 212 1.42 1.51 16.23
N PHE A 213 2.30 0.83 16.97
CA PHE A 213 2.84 1.38 18.22
C PHE A 213 3.55 2.72 18.01
N GLY A 214 4.47 2.81 17.05
CA GLY A 214 5.23 4.03 16.79
C GLY A 214 4.36 5.20 16.32
N ILE A 215 3.41 4.94 15.41
CA ILE A 215 2.48 5.94 14.90
C ILE A 215 1.54 6.41 16.01
N LEU A 216 0.99 5.50 16.83
CA LEU A 216 0.12 5.87 17.96
C LEU A 216 0.87 6.62 19.06
N LEU A 217 2.10 6.20 19.38
CA LEU A 217 2.97 6.90 20.34
C LEU A 217 3.26 8.32 19.87
N GLY A 218 3.66 8.46 18.60
CA GLY A 218 3.85 9.74 17.95
C GLY A 218 2.57 10.58 17.99
N ALA A 219 1.45 10.02 17.54
CA ALA A 219 0.17 10.72 17.47
C ALA A 219 -0.32 11.18 18.85
N GLY A 220 -0.08 10.40 19.91
CA GLY A 220 -0.32 10.82 21.28
C GLY A 220 0.53 12.03 21.70
N ALA A 221 1.83 12.01 21.37
CA ALA A 221 2.72 13.14 21.62
C ALA A 221 2.31 14.40 20.82
N GLY A 222 1.97 14.24 19.55
CA GLY A 222 1.45 15.31 18.69
C GLY A 222 0.14 15.89 19.22
N SER A 223 -0.75 15.03 19.70
CA SER A 223 -2.01 15.45 20.31
C SER A 223 -1.79 16.28 21.57
N ARG A 224 -0.85 15.88 22.44
CA ARG A 224 -0.46 16.67 23.61
C ARG A 224 0.12 18.01 23.23
N LEU A 225 1.05 18.05 22.26
CA LEU A 225 1.63 19.32 21.79
C LEU A 225 0.60 20.25 21.17
N SER A 226 -0.42 19.69 20.54
CA SER A 226 -1.51 20.49 19.98
C SER A 226 -2.19 21.35 21.05
N GLN A 227 -2.20 20.95 22.34
CA GLN A 227 -2.88 21.69 23.41
C GLN A 227 -2.27 23.07 23.66
N GLY A 228 -0.98 23.26 23.35
CA GLY A 228 -0.31 24.55 23.46
C GLY A 228 -0.58 25.51 22.30
N ILE A 229 -1.30 25.08 21.26
CA ILE A 229 -1.61 25.91 20.10
C ILE A 229 -2.77 26.85 20.42
N ASP A 230 -2.48 28.16 20.43
CA ASP A 230 -3.48 29.23 20.52
C ASP A 230 -4.50 29.12 19.37
N GLU A 231 -5.79 29.25 19.72
CA GLU A 231 -6.90 29.17 18.77
C GLU A 231 -6.77 30.18 17.62
N LYS A 232 -6.17 31.35 17.88
CA LYS A 232 -5.95 32.37 16.83
C LYS A 232 -4.97 31.90 15.75
N ARG A 233 -4.07 30.98 16.09
CA ARG A 233 -2.98 30.47 15.23
C ARG A 233 -3.24 29.05 14.73
N VAL A 234 -4.37 28.44 15.06
CA VAL A 234 -4.66 27.02 14.75
C VAL A 234 -4.56 26.70 13.25
N VAL A 235 -5.04 27.61 12.38
CA VAL A 235 -5.00 27.41 10.92
C VAL A 235 -3.56 27.38 10.42
N LEU A 236 -2.73 28.34 10.86
CA LEU A 236 -1.32 28.40 10.49
C LEU A 236 -0.57 27.19 11.04
N ALA A 237 -0.77 26.84 12.30
CA ALA A 237 -0.09 25.72 12.94
C ALA A 237 -0.43 24.38 12.27
N VAL A 238 -1.71 24.10 11.99
CA VAL A 238 -2.13 22.89 11.28
C VAL A 238 -1.58 22.89 9.85
N GLY A 239 -1.60 24.02 9.15
CA GLY A 239 -1.01 24.15 7.82
C GLY A 239 0.50 23.84 7.81
N CYS A 240 1.26 24.40 8.75
CA CYS A 240 2.68 24.12 8.91
C CYS A 240 2.96 22.64 9.23
N VAL A 241 2.16 22.04 10.13
CA VAL A 241 2.32 20.62 10.50
C VAL A 241 2.00 19.70 9.33
N VAL A 242 0.95 19.98 8.55
CA VAL A 242 0.63 19.20 7.35
C VAL A 242 1.70 19.40 6.27
N GLY A 243 2.25 20.60 6.11
CA GLY A 243 3.38 20.85 5.22
C GLY A 243 4.63 20.09 5.64
N ALA A 244 4.94 20.08 6.93
CA ALA A 244 6.05 19.29 7.50
C ALA A 244 5.82 17.78 7.34
N LEU A 245 4.58 17.30 7.51
CA LEU A 245 4.20 15.90 7.30
C LEU A 245 4.46 15.49 5.85
N ALA A 246 4.05 16.33 4.89
CA ALA A 246 4.29 16.09 3.47
C ALA A 246 5.78 16.07 3.14
N ALA A 247 6.55 17.07 3.60
CA ALA A 247 7.99 17.14 3.39
C ALA A 247 8.73 15.93 3.98
N LEU A 248 8.39 15.55 5.22
CA LEU A 248 9.03 14.43 5.92
C LEU A 248 8.66 13.08 5.28
N SER A 249 7.41 12.91 4.84
CA SER A 249 6.98 11.69 4.15
C SER A 249 7.69 11.52 2.81
N VAL A 250 7.83 12.60 2.04
CA VAL A 250 8.58 12.60 0.77
C VAL A 250 10.06 12.27 1.02
N LEU A 251 10.68 12.92 2.02
CA LEU A 251 12.06 12.65 2.40
C LEU A 251 12.25 11.18 2.82
N LEU A 252 11.35 10.66 3.66
CA LEU A 252 11.41 9.27 4.10
C LEU A 252 11.32 8.30 2.92
N LEU A 253 10.37 8.49 2.00
CA LEU A 253 10.20 7.60 0.84
C LEU A 253 11.35 7.72 -0.19
N ALA A 254 12.03 8.85 -0.23
CA ALA A 254 13.24 9.03 -1.05
C ALA A 254 14.45 8.31 -0.44
N VAL A 255 14.61 8.38 0.89
CA VAL A 255 15.74 7.78 1.61
C VAL A 255 15.53 6.30 1.92
N ALA A 256 14.27 5.83 1.99
CA ALA A 256 13.91 4.47 2.40
C ALA A 256 14.67 3.36 1.63
N PRO A 257 14.82 3.38 0.29
CA PRO A 257 15.57 2.33 -0.40
C PRO A 257 17.03 2.23 0.04
N ALA A 258 17.72 3.37 0.22
CA ALA A 258 19.11 3.41 0.67
C ALA A 258 19.23 3.01 2.14
N LEU A 259 18.31 3.47 2.98
CA LEU A 259 18.21 3.07 4.38
C LEU A 259 18.05 1.56 4.50
N PHE A 260 17.06 0.99 3.78
CA PHE A 260 16.80 -0.43 3.79
C PHE A 260 18.01 -1.21 3.31
N ALA A 261 18.62 -0.84 2.19
CA ALA A 261 19.82 -1.53 1.69
C ALA A 261 20.97 -1.53 2.72
N ALA A 262 21.18 -0.44 3.45
CA ALA A 262 22.24 -0.31 4.44
C ALA A 262 21.98 -1.11 5.73
N THR A 263 20.71 -1.26 6.13
CA THR A 263 20.33 -1.83 7.44
C THR A 263 19.62 -3.18 7.34
N LEU A 264 19.36 -3.72 6.14
CA LEU A 264 18.63 -4.98 5.95
C LEU A 264 19.33 -6.18 6.61
N SER A 265 20.67 -6.16 6.64
CA SER A 265 21.51 -7.19 7.24
C SER A 265 21.56 -7.13 8.78
N TRP A 266 21.02 -6.07 9.38
CA TRP A 266 21.01 -5.90 10.83
C TRP A 266 20.01 -6.84 11.50
N ASP A 267 20.21 -7.06 12.80
CA ASP A 267 19.26 -7.77 13.65
C ASP A 267 17.88 -7.08 13.61
N VAL A 268 16.83 -7.90 13.70
CA VAL A 268 15.44 -7.44 13.62
C VAL A 268 15.12 -6.38 14.68
N ARG A 269 15.73 -6.44 15.87
CA ARG A 269 15.53 -5.44 16.94
C ARG A 269 16.03 -4.07 16.51
N LEU A 270 17.20 -4.01 15.88
CA LEU A 270 17.76 -2.75 15.36
C LEU A 270 16.92 -2.23 14.19
N ARG A 271 16.45 -3.11 13.30
CA ARG A 271 15.52 -2.74 12.22
C ARG A 271 14.19 -2.20 12.75
N SER A 272 13.68 -2.74 13.86
CA SER A 272 12.52 -2.20 14.58
C SER A 272 12.80 -0.82 15.15
N LEU A 273 13.97 -0.56 15.75
CA LEU A 273 14.34 0.77 16.24
C LEU A 273 14.46 1.79 15.10
N VAL A 274 15.06 1.42 13.97
CA VAL A 274 15.12 2.26 12.76
C VAL A 274 13.71 2.58 12.26
N THR A 275 12.83 1.59 12.22
CA THR A 275 11.41 1.77 11.87
C THR A 275 10.74 2.76 12.82
N LEU A 276 10.88 2.59 14.13
CA LEU A 276 10.31 3.48 15.14
C LEU A 276 10.83 4.92 14.99
N ALA A 277 12.13 5.09 14.82
CA ALA A 277 12.75 6.40 14.61
C ALA A 277 12.21 7.10 13.35
N ALA A 278 11.89 6.35 12.30
CA ALA A 278 11.30 6.88 11.08
C ALA A 278 9.82 7.27 11.23
N VAL A 279 9.00 6.43 11.91
CA VAL A 279 7.55 6.61 11.93
C VAL A 279 7.03 7.47 13.09
N VAL A 280 7.72 7.52 14.23
CA VAL A 280 7.28 8.31 15.40
C VAL A 280 7.14 9.81 15.05
N PRO A 281 8.10 10.45 14.35
CA PRO A 281 7.94 11.85 13.94
C PRO A 281 6.75 12.07 12.98
N LEU A 282 6.49 11.12 12.07
CA LEU A 282 5.33 11.19 11.19
C LEU A 282 4.02 11.08 11.98
N GLY A 283 3.93 10.09 12.89
CA GLY A 283 2.79 9.94 13.80
C GLY A 283 2.54 11.20 14.62
N MET A 284 3.61 11.83 15.12
CA MET A 284 3.54 13.09 15.85
C MET A 284 2.93 14.23 15.03
N LEU A 285 3.32 14.38 13.77
CA LEU A 285 2.71 15.38 12.88
C LEU A 285 1.25 15.02 12.54
N MET A 286 0.95 13.73 12.30
CA MET A 286 -0.40 13.23 12.02
C MET A 286 -1.37 13.39 13.21
N GLY A 287 -0.86 13.43 14.45
CA GLY A 287 -1.65 13.54 15.67
C GLY A 287 -2.10 14.95 16.06
N VAL A 288 -1.54 16.01 15.45
CA VAL A 288 -1.89 17.41 15.78
C VAL A 288 -3.26 17.85 15.24
N PRO A 289 -3.66 17.55 13.98
CA PRO A 289 -4.86 18.13 13.38
C PRO A 289 -6.15 17.77 14.11
N PHE A 290 -6.35 16.49 14.48
CA PHE A 290 -7.60 16.02 15.08
C PHE A 290 -8.00 16.76 16.38
N PRO A 291 -7.16 16.80 17.43
CA PRO A 291 -7.48 17.54 18.66
C PRO A 291 -7.58 19.06 18.43
N SER A 292 -6.81 19.61 17.47
CA SER A 292 -6.91 21.03 17.08
C SER A 292 -8.30 21.35 16.49
N GLY A 293 -8.82 20.46 15.64
CA GLY A 293 -10.17 20.55 15.10
C GLY A 293 -11.26 20.37 16.16
N ILE A 294 -11.08 19.45 17.11
CA ILE A 294 -12.05 19.25 18.20
C ILE A 294 -12.18 20.52 19.05
N ARG A 295 -11.06 21.10 19.50
CA ARG A 295 -11.11 22.36 20.28
C ARG A 295 -11.78 23.48 19.50
N ALA A 296 -11.45 23.59 18.21
CA ALA A 296 -12.07 24.57 17.32
C ALA A 296 -13.59 24.40 17.19
N VAL A 297 -14.08 23.17 17.05
CA VAL A 297 -15.52 22.89 16.99
C VAL A 297 -16.19 23.13 18.33
N VAL A 298 -15.60 22.67 19.43
CA VAL A 298 -16.20 22.80 20.76
C VAL A 298 -16.42 24.27 21.13
N GLY A 299 -15.47 25.15 20.79
CA GLY A 299 -15.64 26.60 20.98
C GLY A 299 -16.77 27.22 20.15
N GLU A 300 -17.21 26.57 19.06
CA GLU A 300 -18.23 27.10 18.14
C GLU A 300 -19.61 26.47 18.30
N VAL A 301 -19.66 25.16 18.56
CA VAL A 301 -20.87 24.32 18.52
C VAL A 301 -21.19 23.74 19.90
N GLY A 302 -20.21 23.68 20.79
CA GLY A 302 -20.31 23.04 22.08
C GLY A 302 -19.87 21.57 22.09
N PRO A 303 -19.76 20.97 23.30
CA PRO A 303 -19.18 19.65 23.50
C PRO A 303 -20.05 18.49 22.94
N ALA A 304 -21.34 18.70 22.70
CA ALA A 304 -22.26 17.69 22.18
C ALA A 304 -21.88 17.18 20.77
N ALA A 305 -21.08 17.94 20.01
CA ALA A 305 -20.61 17.53 18.69
C ALA A 305 -19.48 16.48 18.73
N VAL A 306 -18.75 16.36 19.84
CA VAL A 306 -17.54 15.54 19.93
C VAL A 306 -17.80 14.06 19.62
N PRO A 307 -18.79 13.38 20.24
CA PRO A 307 -19.04 11.96 19.96
C PRO A 307 -19.38 11.69 18.49
N TRP A 308 -20.13 12.61 17.86
CA TRP A 308 -20.51 12.50 16.45
C TRP A 308 -19.33 12.64 15.50
N LEU A 309 -18.45 13.61 15.75
CA LEU A 309 -17.25 13.80 14.94
C LEU A 309 -16.29 12.61 15.09
N TRP A 310 -16.21 12.03 16.28
CA TRP A 310 -15.48 10.78 16.53
C TRP A 310 -16.07 9.60 15.75
N ALA A 311 -17.40 9.43 15.76
CA ALA A 311 -18.08 8.37 15.01
C ALA A 311 -17.88 8.48 13.50
N VAL A 312 -18.03 9.70 12.95
CA VAL A 312 -17.79 9.98 11.53
C VAL A 312 -16.33 9.71 11.16
N ASN A 313 -15.38 10.14 11.99
CA ASN A 313 -13.96 9.86 11.77
C ASN A 313 -13.68 8.35 11.81
N GLY A 314 -14.26 7.61 12.75
CA GLY A 314 -14.10 6.16 12.86
C GLY A 314 -14.53 5.42 11.59
N VAL A 315 -15.72 5.73 11.05
CA VAL A 315 -16.18 5.10 9.79
C VAL A 315 -15.37 5.57 8.60
N ALA A 316 -14.98 6.86 8.56
CA ALA A 316 -14.10 7.39 7.52
C ALA A 316 -12.74 6.69 7.50
N SER A 317 -12.20 6.29 8.65
CA SER A 317 -10.97 5.49 8.74
C SER A 317 -11.16 4.10 8.11
N VAL A 318 -12.31 3.44 8.27
CA VAL A 318 -12.58 2.15 7.60
C VAL A 318 -12.72 2.32 6.08
N VAL A 319 -13.34 3.40 5.62
CA VAL A 319 -13.34 3.76 4.19
C VAL A 319 -11.90 4.03 3.71
N GLY A 320 -11.12 4.77 4.49
CA GLY A 320 -9.73 5.09 4.20
C GLY A 320 -8.85 3.85 4.09
N SER A 321 -9.04 2.85 4.95
CA SER A 321 -8.22 1.63 4.93
C SER A 321 -8.49 0.75 3.70
N SER A 322 -9.77 0.60 3.33
CA SER A 322 -10.14 -0.11 2.10
C SER A 322 -9.72 0.65 0.84
N ALA A 323 -9.81 1.98 0.84
CA ALA A 323 -9.27 2.82 -0.22
C ALA A 323 -7.74 2.70 -0.33
N ALA A 324 -7.02 2.66 0.80
CA ALA A 324 -5.56 2.48 0.83
C ALA A 324 -5.15 1.17 0.15
N MET A 325 -5.86 0.08 0.45
CA MET A 325 -5.63 -1.23 -0.19
C MET A 325 -5.90 -1.17 -1.70
N ALA A 326 -7.00 -0.53 -2.12
CA ALA A 326 -7.34 -0.38 -3.53
C ALA A 326 -6.32 0.46 -4.30
N ILE A 327 -5.92 1.61 -3.76
CA ILE A 327 -4.93 2.50 -4.38
C ILE A 327 -3.56 1.82 -4.42
N ALA A 328 -3.14 1.18 -3.33
CA ALA A 328 -1.87 0.46 -3.28
C ALA A 328 -1.81 -0.65 -4.34
N LYS A 329 -2.91 -1.37 -4.55
CA LYS A 329 -3.00 -2.38 -5.59
C LYS A 329 -2.84 -1.80 -7.00
N LEU A 330 -3.51 -0.69 -7.27
CA LEU A 330 -3.56 -0.11 -8.61
C LEU A 330 -2.32 0.73 -8.96
N ALA A 331 -1.82 1.49 -7.99
CA ALA A 331 -0.84 2.55 -8.19
C ALA A 331 0.36 2.52 -7.21
N GLY A 332 0.39 1.57 -6.28
CA GLY A 332 1.50 1.38 -5.35
C GLY A 332 1.45 2.24 -4.08
N PHE A 333 2.32 1.92 -3.11
CA PHE A 333 2.34 2.56 -1.79
C PHE A 333 2.75 4.03 -1.84
N ARG A 334 3.70 4.41 -2.71
CA ARG A 334 4.09 5.81 -2.92
C ARG A 334 2.90 6.67 -3.34
N CYS A 335 2.08 6.17 -4.27
CA CYS A 335 0.86 6.86 -4.70
C CYS A 335 -0.16 6.95 -3.55
N THR A 336 -0.35 5.87 -2.79
CA THR A 336 -1.25 5.87 -1.63
C THR A 336 -0.85 6.93 -0.59
N VAL A 337 0.44 7.06 -0.28
CA VAL A 337 0.93 8.14 0.60
C VAL A 337 0.66 9.51 -0.01
N ALA A 338 0.96 9.71 -1.30
CA ALA A 338 0.73 10.99 -1.98
C ALA A 338 -0.74 11.41 -1.95
N VAL A 339 -1.68 10.48 -2.18
CA VAL A 339 -3.12 10.72 -2.07
C VAL A 339 -3.48 11.06 -0.61
N GLY A 340 -2.95 10.32 0.38
CA GLY A 340 -3.17 10.63 1.79
C GLY A 340 -2.71 12.04 2.18
N LEU A 341 -1.53 12.46 1.72
CA LEU A 341 -1.00 13.81 1.93
C LEU A 341 -1.86 14.88 1.25
N ALA A 342 -2.34 14.63 0.03
CA ALA A 342 -3.26 15.53 -0.65
C ALA A 342 -4.58 15.70 0.13
N VAL A 343 -5.11 14.62 0.71
CA VAL A 343 -6.30 14.67 1.56
C VAL A 343 -6.03 15.40 2.88
N TYR A 344 -4.83 15.27 3.47
CA TYR A 344 -4.43 16.08 4.63
C TYR A 344 -4.34 17.58 4.30
N LEU A 345 -3.79 17.95 3.14
CA LEU A 345 -3.75 19.33 2.67
C LEU A 345 -5.16 19.88 2.44
N LEU A 346 -6.05 19.07 1.87
CA LEU A 346 -7.47 19.41 1.73
C LEU A 346 -8.11 19.64 3.10
N ALA A 347 -7.84 18.79 4.10
CA ALA A 347 -8.34 18.99 5.46
C ALA A 347 -7.84 20.33 6.05
N ALA A 348 -6.56 20.66 5.89
CA ALA A 348 -6.02 21.95 6.34
C ALA A 348 -6.70 23.15 5.65
N ALA A 349 -6.97 23.06 4.33
CA ALA A 349 -7.69 24.08 3.58
C ALA A 349 -9.14 24.24 4.05
N ILE A 350 -9.84 23.12 4.32
CA ILE A 350 -11.21 23.14 4.86
C ILE A 350 -11.25 23.80 6.24
N LEU A 351 -10.27 23.51 7.10
CA LEU A 351 -10.14 24.16 8.41
C LEU A 351 -9.97 25.69 8.25
N ALA A 352 -9.13 26.12 7.31
CA ALA A 352 -8.94 27.54 7.02
C ALA A 352 -10.25 28.22 6.56
N LEU A 353 -10.99 27.56 5.65
CA LEU A 353 -12.29 28.04 5.15
C LEU A 353 -13.38 28.06 6.23
N ALA A 354 -13.40 27.07 7.11
CA ALA A 354 -14.35 27.00 8.22
C ALA A 354 -14.14 28.16 9.21
N ARG A 355 -12.87 28.50 9.49
CA ARG A 355 -12.50 29.59 10.40
C ARG A 355 -12.63 30.98 9.78
N SER A 356 -12.35 31.17 8.49
CA SER A 356 -12.50 32.48 7.83
C SER A 356 -13.96 32.94 7.78
N ARG A 357 -14.89 32.02 7.49
CA ARG A 357 -16.34 32.28 7.50
C ARG A 357 -16.91 32.55 8.90
N GLY A 358 -16.21 32.12 9.96
CA GLY A 358 -16.58 32.41 11.35
C GLY A 358 -16.29 33.85 11.77
N ARG A 359 -15.24 34.47 11.22
CA ARG A 359 -14.86 35.88 11.51
C ARG A 359 -15.75 36.89 10.78
N ALA A 360 -16.11 36.62 9.52
CA ALA A 360 -16.88 37.56 8.68
C ALA A 360 -18.38 37.64 8.99
N GLY A 361 -18.90 36.81 9.91
CA GLY A 361 -20.33 36.80 10.28
C GLY A 361 -20.59 37.14 11.76
N GLY A 362 -19.59 37.69 12.44
CA GLY A 362 -19.66 38.19 13.82
C GLY A 362 -19.27 39.67 13.95
N GLU A 363 -19.08 40.36 12.82
CA GLU A 363 -19.23 41.82 12.67
C GLU A 363 -20.65 42.09 12.18
#